data_AF-A0A2S9GYI4-F1
#
_entry.id   AF-A0A2S9GYI4-F1
#
_cell.length_a   1.000
_cell.length_b   1.000
_cell.length_c   1.000
_cell.angle_alpha   90.00
_cell.angle_beta   90.00
_cell.angle_gamma   90.00
#
_symmetry.space_group_name_H-M   'P 1'
#
loop_
_entity.id
_entity.type
_entity.pdbx_description
1 polymer ?
#
loop_
_entity_poly.entity_id
_entity_poly.type
_entity_poly.pdbx_seq_one_letter_code
_entity_poly.pdbx_strand_id
1 'polypeptide(L)'
;MPSQSVVYHPSVVILEYQGVRSLCFERDGDGVMALQGAMRMAMPDQIELEYVQQMMMWMLFNDAPKHIVQLGLGSAALTKFCYRRFPAAQISAVELNPKVIAACHEHFKLPPNDARLNVMAMNALEFVLNPANHASRDILQVDLYDAQALEPALGSVEFYQSCANCLSENGMITVNLFCDGDTENSAYADNLQAIQAAFDAVVWLPEVHDANVVALAFKRAPAIDFSVLYERAVDIRSNMKLPAPVWVNGLKEWMGAEE
;
A
#
# COMPACT_ATOMS: atom_id res chain seq x y z
N MET A 1 8.31 11.01 -35.31
CA MET A 1 7.60 10.01 -34.49
C MET A 1 8.35 9.91 -33.18
N PRO A 2 7.71 10.10 -32.01
CA PRO A 2 8.40 9.86 -30.75
C PRO A 2 8.74 8.37 -30.69
N SER A 3 10.02 8.06 -30.46
CA SER A 3 10.46 6.69 -30.21
C SER A 3 9.70 6.16 -28.99
N GLN A 4 8.91 5.11 -29.18
CA GLN A 4 8.43 4.31 -28.05
C GLN A 4 9.67 3.72 -27.39
N SER A 5 10.12 4.32 -26.29
CA SER A 5 11.09 3.70 -25.41
C SER A 5 10.48 2.37 -24.97
N VAL A 6 11.16 1.27 -25.28
CA VAL A 6 10.76 -0.05 -24.77
C VAL A 6 10.97 0.00 -23.26
N VAL A 7 9.87 0.13 -22.51
CA VAL A 7 9.91 0.03 -21.05
C VAL A 7 10.20 -1.43 -20.72
N TYR A 8 11.39 -1.70 -20.20
CA TYR A 8 11.73 -3.02 -19.71
C TYR A 8 10.99 -3.27 -18.39
N HIS A 9 10.31 -4.40 -18.30
CA HIS A 9 9.67 -4.84 -17.07
C HIS A 9 10.38 -6.09 -16.54
N PRO A 10 10.66 -6.16 -15.23
CA PRO A 10 11.29 -7.32 -14.62
C PRO A 10 10.45 -8.59 -14.86
N SER A 11 11.14 -9.72 -14.91
CA SER A 11 10.51 -11.03 -15.01
C SER A 11 9.84 -11.41 -13.68
N VAL A 12 8.65 -11.99 -13.78
CA VAL A 12 7.90 -12.48 -12.62
C VAL A 12 8.25 -13.93 -12.38
N VAL A 13 8.65 -14.26 -11.15
CA VAL A 13 8.92 -15.63 -10.70
C VAL A 13 7.92 -15.97 -9.60
N ILE A 14 7.34 -17.17 -9.68
CA ILE A 14 6.40 -17.68 -8.69
C ILE A 14 7.10 -18.78 -7.89
N LEU A 15 7.18 -18.59 -6.58
CA LEU A 15 7.75 -19.56 -5.66
C LEU A 15 6.66 -20.10 -4.74
N GLU A 16 6.77 -21.37 -4.36
CA GLU A 16 5.87 -21.99 -3.40
C GLU A 16 6.68 -22.67 -2.30
N TYR A 17 6.40 -22.30 -1.06
CA TYR A 17 7.04 -22.90 0.10
C TYR A 17 6.06 -22.96 1.27
N GLN A 18 5.93 -24.14 1.89
CA GLN A 18 5.08 -24.38 3.06
C GLN A 18 3.63 -23.85 2.92
N GLY A 19 3.04 -23.96 1.73
CA GLY A 19 1.67 -23.52 1.46
C GLY A 19 1.50 -22.00 1.28
N VAL A 20 2.60 -21.26 1.22
CA VAL A 20 2.65 -19.85 0.83
C VAL A 20 3.16 -19.78 -0.60
N ARG A 21 2.44 -19.04 -1.44
CA ARG A 21 2.86 -18.68 -2.79
C ARG A 21 3.37 -17.25 -2.79
N SER A 22 4.55 -17.03 -3.33
CA SER A 22 5.23 -15.73 -3.38
C SER A 22 5.41 -15.26 -4.82
N LEU A 23 5.20 -13.96 -5.04
CA LEU A 23 5.57 -13.27 -6.27
C LEU A 23 6.93 -12.64 -6.03
N CYS A 24 7.89 -12.93 -6.90
CA CYS A 24 9.23 -12.37 -6.83
C CYS A 24 9.65 -11.76 -8.17
N PHE A 25 10.56 -10.80 -8.10
CA PHE A 25 11.39 -10.40 -9.24
C PHE A 25 12.78 -11.01 -9.10
N GLU A 26 13.35 -11.46 -10.21
CA GLU A 26 14.76 -11.85 -10.26
C GLU A 26 15.61 -10.58 -10.43
N ARG A 27 16.54 -10.36 -9.51
CA ARG A 27 17.43 -9.19 -9.54
C ARG A 27 18.51 -9.39 -10.59
N ASP A 28 18.49 -8.58 -11.65
CA ASP A 28 19.55 -8.40 -12.66
C ASP A 28 20.38 -9.66 -13.06
N GLY A 29 19.74 -10.84 -13.10
CA GLY A 29 20.37 -12.12 -13.49
C GLY A 29 21.37 -12.71 -12.50
N ASP A 30 21.44 -12.25 -11.25
CA ASP A 30 22.30 -12.81 -10.21
C ASP A 30 21.67 -14.03 -9.48
N GLY A 31 20.41 -14.33 -9.79
CA GLY A 31 19.63 -15.42 -9.21
C GLY A 31 19.00 -15.09 -7.84
N VAL A 32 19.18 -13.87 -7.33
CA VAL A 32 18.55 -13.39 -6.10
C VAL A 32 17.12 -12.96 -6.39
N MET A 33 16.20 -13.40 -5.54
CA MET A 33 14.76 -13.16 -5.70
C MET A 33 14.30 -12.07 -4.72
N ALA A 34 13.88 -10.93 -5.25
CA ALA A 34 13.26 -9.86 -4.46
C ALA A 34 11.76 -10.17 -4.28
N LEU A 35 11.31 -10.31 -3.03
CA LEU A 35 9.91 -10.58 -2.70
C LEU A 35 9.06 -9.35 -3.02
N GLN A 36 7.96 -9.55 -3.74
CA GLN A 36 7.00 -8.51 -4.13
C GLN A 36 5.60 -8.73 -3.51
N GLY A 37 5.39 -9.86 -2.86
CA GLY A 37 4.13 -10.19 -2.20
C GLY A 37 3.96 -11.68 -1.99
N ALA A 38 3.05 -12.05 -1.08
CA ALA A 38 2.77 -13.43 -0.74
C ALA A 38 1.29 -13.68 -0.49
N MET A 39 0.87 -14.92 -0.70
CA MET A 39 -0.49 -15.40 -0.45
C MET A 39 -0.46 -16.81 0.10
N ARG A 40 -1.10 -17.01 1.26
CA ARG A 40 -1.38 -18.34 1.78
C ARG A 40 -2.44 -19.02 0.94
N MET A 41 -2.10 -20.17 0.35
CA MET A 41 -2.99 -20.86 -0.59
C MET A 41 -4.29 -21.34 0.07
N ALA A 42 -4.23 -21.71 1.36
CA ALA A 42 -5.40 -22.14 2.12
C ALA A 42 -6.32 -20.98 2.53
N MET A 43 -5.82 -19.74 2.53
CA MET A 43 -6.56 -18.54 2.97
C MET A 43 -6.26 -17.37 2.02
N PRO A 44 -6.62 -17.46 0.72
CA PRO A 44 -6.13 -16.56 -0.32
C PRO A 44 -6.66 -15.12 -0.23
N ASP A 45 -7.70 -14.90 0.57
CA ASP A 45 -8.31 -13.59 0.84
C ASP A 45 -7.79 -12.95 2.14
N GLN A 46 -6.91 -13.63 2.89
CA GLN A 46 -6.20 -13.02 4.03
C GLN A 46 -4.89 -12.40 3.57
N ILE A 47 -4.48 -11.33 4.25
CA ILE A 47 -3.20 -10.68 4.00
C ILE A 47 -2.12 -11.44 4.76
N GLU A 48 -1.14 -12.00 4.05
CA GLU A 48 -0.09 -12.83 4.64
C GLU A 48 1.03 -12.01 5.30
N LEU A 49 1.45 -10.92 4.66
CA LEU A 49 2.61 -10.12 5.08
C LEU A 49 2.20 -9.04 6.09
N GLU A 50 3.00 -8.88 7.16
CA GLU A 50 2.67 -7.96 8.26
C GLU A 50 2.62 -6.49 7.82
N TYR A 51 3.60 -6.00 7.05
CA TYR A 51 3.57 -4.60 6.58
C TYR A 51 2.32 -4.33 5.73
N VAL A 52 1.90 -5.30 4.90
CA VAL A 52 0.68 -5.19 4.10
C VAL A 52 -0.57 -5.15 4.99
N GLN A 53 -0.57 -5.85 6.14
CA GLN A 53 -1.63 -5.71 7.13
C GLN A 53 -1.62 -4.31 7.75
N GLN A 54 -0.45 -3.76 8.09
CA GLN A 54 -0.32 -2.40 8.60
C GLN A 54 -0.78 -1.33 7.59
N MET A 55 -0.63 -1.57 6.29
CA MET A 55 -1.17 -0.67 5.25
C MET A 55 -2.71 -0.52 5.31
N MET A 56 -3.41 -1.35 6.09
CA MET A 56 -4.84 -1.23 6.39
C MET A 56 -5.16 -0.39 7.63
N MET A 57 -4.16 0.24 8.26
CA MET A 57 -4.31 1.04 9.48
C MET A 57 -5.31 2.19 9.34
N TRP A 58 -5.54 2.69 8.12
CA TRP A 58 -6.59 3.68 7.81
C TRP A 58 -7.99 3.24 8.28
N MET A 59 -8.25 1.94 8.44
CA MET A 59 -9.53 1.41 8.94
C MET A 59 -9.84 1.87 10.38
N LEU A 60 -8.83 2.29 11.13
CA LEU A 60 -9.04 2.92 12.44
C LEU A 60 -9.78 4.25 12.35
N PHE A 61 -9.80 4.88 11.18
CA PHE A 61 -10.30 6.24 10.97
C PHE A 61 -11.48 6.30 9.98
N ASN A 62 -11.62 5.33 9.08
CA ASN A 62 -12.71 5.25 8.12
C ASN A 62 -13.27 3.82 8.02
N ASP A 63 -14.53 3.65 8.41
CA ASP A 63 -15.26 2.37 8.44
C ASP A 63 -16.06 2.11 7.14
N ALA A 64 -16.34 3.14 6.36
CA ALA A 64 -17.19 3.08 5.17
C ALA A 64 -16.59 3.82 3.95
N PRO A 65 -15.35 3.48 3.51
CA PRO A 65 -14.76 4.09 2.32
C PRO A 65 -15.57 3.74 1.07
N LYS A 66 -15.71 4.69 0.16
CA LYS A 66 -16.40 4.52 -1.14
C LYS A 66 -15.41 4.29 -2.28
N HIS A 67 -14.21 4.88 -2.22
CA HIS A 67 -13.18 4.71 -3.24
C HIS A 67 -11.83 4.41 -2.60
N ILE A 68 -11.31 3.22 -2.87
CA ILE A 68 -9.99 2.75 -2.39
C ILE A 68 -9.12 2.49 -3.61
N VAL A 69 -7.92 3.05 -3.64
CA VAL A 69 -6.98 2.90 -4.74
C VAL A 69 -5.63 2.42 -4.23
N GLN A 70 -5.10 1.35 -4.83
CA GLN A 70 -3.72 0.93 -4.65
C GLN A 70 -2.84 1.43 -5.81
N LEU A 71 -1.70 2.04 -5.49
CA LEU A 71 -0.62 2.32 -6.42
C LEU A 71 0.46 1.26 -6.17
N GLY A 72 0.60 0.32 -7.12
CA GLY A 72 1.28 -0.96 -6.94
C GLY A 72 0.28 -2.08 -6.68
N LEU A 73 0.42 -3.22 -7.38
CA LEU A 73 -0.47 -4.37 -7.20
C LEU A 73 0.16 -5.47 -6.32
N GLY A 74 1.46 -5.71 -6.45
CA GLY A 74 2.17 -6.81 -5.78
C GLY A 74 1.48 -8.16 -6.05
N SER A 75 1.18 -8.91 -4.99
CA SER A 75 0.40 -10.17 -5.05
C SER A 75 -1.13 -9.97 -5.04
N ALA A 76 -1.61 -8.74 -5.28
CA ALA A 76 -2.99 -8.30 -5.17
C ALA A 76 -3.61 -8.47 -3.77
N ALA A 77 -2.80 -8.56 -2.72
CA ALA A 77 -3.28 -8.81 -1.35
C ALA A 77 -4.24 -7.71 -0.87
N LEU A 78 -3.82 -6.44 -0.94
CA LEU A 78 -4.67 -5.29 -0.57
C LEU A 78 -5.92 -5.19 -1.45
N THR A 79 -5.75 -5.32 -2.77
CA THR A 79 -6.85 -5.20 -3.74
C THR A 79 -7.92 -6.27 -3.51
N LYS A 80 -7.54 -7.54 -3.38
CA LYS A 80 -8.49 -8.63 -3.09
C LYS A 80 -9.14 -8.43 -1.74
N PHE A 81 -8.36 -8.11 -0.70
CA PHE A 81 -8.88 -7.88 0.63
C PHE A 81 -9.94 -6.78 0.62
N CYS A 82 -9.62 -5.62 0.03
CA CYS A 82 -10.54 -4.51 -0.04
C CYS A 82 -11.80 -4.84 -0.85
N TYR A 83 -11.65 -5.51 -2.01
CA TYR A 83 -12.77 -5.93 -2.84
C TYR A 83 -13.72 -6.88 -2.11
N ARG A 84 -13.19 -7.82 -1.31
CA ARG A 84 -14.00 -8.78 -0.54
C ARG A 84 -14.64 -8.15 0.70
N ARG A 85 -13.93 -7.27 1.41
CA ARG A 85 -14.35 -6.75 2.72
C ARG A 85 -15.20 -5.48 2.64
N PHE A 86 -15.10 -4.72 1.55
CA PHE A 86 -15.86 -3.49 1.35
C PHE A 86 -16.77 -3.62 0.11
N PRO A 87 -17.93 -4.29 0.22
CA PRO A 87 -18.83 -4.55 -0.92
C PRO A 87 -19.47 -3.28 -1.48
N ALA A 88 -19.49 -2.18 -0.72
CA ALA A 88 -20.00 -0.88 -1.16
C ALA A 88 -18.92 0.01 -1.83
N ALA A 89 -17.64 -0.36 -1.72
CA ALA A 89 -16.55 0.44 -2.27
C ALA A 89 -16.27 0.08 -3.73
N GLN A 90 -15.78 1.07 -4.48
CA GLN A 90 -15.04 0.87 -5.73
C GLN A 90 -13.56 0.71 -5.40
N ILE A 91 -12.94 -0.31 -5.98
CA ILE A 91 -11.56 -0.69 -5.77
C ILE A 91 -10.80 -0.52 -7.07
N SER A 92 -9.70 0.22 -7.04
CA SER A 92 -8.81 0.33 -8.18
C SER A 92 -7.39 -0.05 -7.79
N ALA A 93 -6.65 -0.66 -8.71
CA ALA A 93 -5.23 -0.89 -8.55
C ALA A 93 -4.49 -0.44 -9.82
N VAL A 94 -3.36 0.24 -9.64
CA VAL A 94 -2.50 0.69 -10.73
C VAL A 94 -1.20 -0.09 -10.68
N GLU A 95 -0.90 -0.82 -11.74
CA GLU A 95 0.30 -1.64 -11.86
C GLU A 95 1.02 -1.33 -13.16
N LEU A 96 2.33 -1.11 -13.09
CA LEU A 96 3.13 -0.76 -14.27
C LEU A 96 3.44 -2.00 -15.11
N ASN A 97 3.69 -3.15 -14.47
CA ASN A 97 4.11 -4.38 -15.13
C ASN A 97 2.90 -5.28 -15.47
N PRO A 98 2.49 -5.38 -16.75
CA PRO A 98 1.34 -6.23 -17.12
C PRO A 98 1.56 -7.72 -16.80
N LYS A 99 2.81 -8.17 -16.66
CA LYS A 99 3.11 -9.56 -16.23
C LYS A 99 2.71 -9.80 -14.78
N VAL A 100 2.81 -8.80 -13.90
CA VAL A 100 2.35 -8.89 -12.51
C VAL A 100 0.83 -9.05 -12.47
N ILE A 101 0.10 -8.27 -13.27
CA ILE A 101 -1.36 -8.38 -13.39
C ILE A 101 -1.76 -9.79 -13.87
N ALA A 102 -1.11 -10.28 -14.93
CA ALA A 102 -1.36 -11.63 -15.45
C ALA A 102 -1.10 -12.71 -14.39
N ALA A 103 0.04 -12.63 -13.70
CA ALA A 103 0.38 -13.54 -12.61
C ALA A 103 -0.63 -13.47 -11.46
N CYS A 104 -1.17 -12.28 -11.15
CA CYS A 104 -2.19 -12.11 -10.12
C CYS A 104 -3.50 -12.84 -10.45
N HIS A 105 -3.94 -12.78 -11.71
CA HIS A 105 -5.11 -13.53 -12.16
C HIS A 105 -4.87 -15.04 -12.16
N GLU A 106 -3.71 -15.50 -12.64
CA GLU A 106 -3.40 -16.93 -12.76
C GLU A 106 -3.12 -17.58 -11.40
N HIS A 107 -2.31 -16.93 -10.58
CA HIS A 107 -1.70 -17.55 -9.39
C HIS A 107 -2.20 -16.96 -8.07
N PHE A 108 -2.66 -15.71 -8.02
CA PHE A 108 -3.03 -15.04 -6.78
C PHE A 108 -4.52 -14.82 -6.59
N LYS A 109 -5.38 -15.44 -7.41
CA LYS A 109 -6.84 -15.40 -7.26
C LYS A 109 -7.43 -13.98 -7.36
N LEU A 110 -6.76 -13.08 -8.09
CA LEU A 110 -7.33 -11.78 -8.43
C LEU A 110 -8.55 -11.99 -9.36
N PRO A 111 -9.77 -11.60 -8.96
CA PRO A 111 -10.93 -11.70 -9.84
C PRO A 111 -10.79 -10.76 -11.05
N PRO A 112 -11.47 -11.04 -12.18
CA PRO A 112 -11.50 -10.12 -13.31
C PRO A 112 -12.11 -8.78 -12.92
N ASN A 113 -11.77 -7.73 -13.66
CA ASN A 113 -12.41 -6.42 -13.51
C ASN A 113 -13.93 -6.53 -13.71
N ASP A 114 -14.67 -5.75 -12.92
CA ASP A 114 -16.13 -5.67 -12.95
C ASP A 114 -16.59 -4.23 -12.65
N ALA A 115 -17.87 -4.05 -12.30
CA ALA A 115 -18.41 -2.73 -11.98
C ALA A 115 -17.81 -2.06 -10.73
N ARG A 116 -17.11 -2.82 -9.87
CA ARG A 116 -16.50 -2.36 -8.62
C ARG A 116 -14.98 -2.48 -8.62
N LEU A 117 -14.41 -3.47 -9.29
CA LEU A 117 -12.96 -3.69 -9.36
C LEU A 117 -12.41 -3.25 -10.72
N ASN A 118 -11.38 -2.41 -10.68
CA ASN A 118 -10.66 -1.96 -11.86
C ASN A 118 -9.14 -1.97 -11.65
N VAL A 119 -8.47 -3.02 -12.14
CA VAL A 119 -7.01 -3.10 -12.20
C VAL A 119 -6.53 -2.57 -13.55
N MET A 120 -5.59 -1.62 -13.53
CA MET A 120 -5.11 -0.87 -14.69
C MET A 120 -3.61 -1.06 -14.89
N ALA A 121 -3.21 -1.42 -16.11
CA ALA A 121 -1.82 -1.43 -16.54
C ALA A 121 -1.38 0.00 -16.91
N MET A 122 -0.86 0.77 -15.96
CA MET A 122 -0.45 2.16 -16.19
C MET A 122 0.59 2.65 -15.17
N ASN A 123 1.21 3.80 -15.46
CA ASN A 123 2.11 4.46 -14.51
C ASN A 123 1.32 5.15 -13.40
N ALA A 124 1.69 4.91 -12.14
CA ALA A 124 1.07 5.55 -10.97
C ALA A 124 1.16 7.08 -11.00
N LEU A 125 2.24 7.65 -11.55
CA LEU A 125 2.40 9.09 -11.72
C LEU A 125 1.35 9.66 -12.69
N GLU A 126 1.08 8.97 -13.80
CA GLU A 126 0.03 9.37 -14.74
C GLU A 126 -1.35 9.31 -14.09
N PHE A 127 -1.59 8.33 -13.22
CA PHE A 127 -2.84 8.21 -12.48
C PHE A 127 -3.07 9.44 -11.57
N VAL A 128 -2.08 9.81 -10.75
CA VAL A 128 -2.25 10.91 -9.78
C VAL A 128 -2.23 12.30 -10.42
N LEU A 129 -1.57 12.44 -11.58
CA LEU A 129 -1.57 13.70 -12.34
C LEU A 129 -2.87 13.91 -13.14
N ASN A 130 -3.68 12.87 -13.37
CA ASN A 130 -4.92 13.00 -14.12
C ASN A 130 -5.99 13.75 -13.30
N PRO A 131 -6.47 14.93 -13.75
CA PRO A 131 -7.49 15.70 -13.03
C PRO A 131 -8.81 14.96 -12.81
N ALA A 132 -9.12 13.95 -13.63
CA ALA A 132 -10.31 13.12 -13.45
C ALA A 132 -10.27 12.27 -12.15
N ASN A 133 -9.09 12.10 -11.56
CA ASN A 133 -8.91 11.37 -10.30
C ASN A 133 -8.89 12.29 -9.07
N HIS A 134 -8.96 13.61 -9.25
CA HIS A 134 -8.85 14.58 -8.17
C HIS A 134 -10.07 14.62 -7.24
N ALA A 135 -9.84 14.96 -5.98
CA ALA A 135 -10.85 15.21 -4.94
C ALA A 135 -11.92 14.11 -4.75
N SER A 136 -11.59 12.85 -5.04
CA SER A 136 -12.59 11.77 -5.13
C SER A 136 -12.23 10.48 -4.39
N ARG A 137 -10.98 10.32 -3.97
CA ARG A 137 -10.49 9.08 -3.35
C ARG A 137 -10.52 9.18 -1.84
N ASP A 138 -11.10 8.19 -1.17
CA ASP A 138 -11.14 8.18 0.29
C ASP A 138 -9.83 7.61 0.84
N ILE A 139 -9.30 6.58 0.17
CA ILE A 139 -8.08 5.89 0.58
C ILE A 139 -7.16 5.72 -0.63
N LEU A 140 -5.91 6.14 -0.48
CA LEU A 140 -4.79 5.75 -1.35
C LEU A 140 -3.83 4.85 -0.57
N GLN A 141 -3.31 3.81 -1.21
CA GLN A 141 -2.29 2.94 -0.63
C GLN A 141 -1.13 2.86 -1.62
N VAL A 142 0.06 3.33 -1.22
CA VAL A 142 1.25 3.40 -2.08
C VAL A 142 2.23 2.32 -1.64
N ASP A 143 2.44 1.35 -2.53
CA ASP A 143 3.37 0.23 -2.37
C ASP A 143 4.17 0.10 -3.68
N LEU A 144 4.95 1.14 -3.97
CA LEU A 144 5.68 1.30 -5.24
C LEU A 144 7.17 1.10 -5.02
N TYR A 145 7.66 -0.09 -5.32
CA TYR A 145 9.08 -0.42 -5.26
C TYR A 145 9.68 -0.62 -6.63
N ASP A 146 10.97 -0.34 -6.74
CA ASP A 146 11.74 -0.69 -7.92
C ASP A 146 11.90 -2.21 -8.06
N ALA A 147 12.46 -2.65 -9.19
CA ALA A 147 12.65 -4.07 -9.47
C ALA A 147 13.56 -4.78 -8.47
N GLN A 148 14.38 -4.03 -7.72
CA GLN A 148 15.30 -4.53 -6.72
C GLN A 148 14.67 -4.56 -5.31
N ALA A 149 13.51 -3.93 -5.12
CA ALA A 149 12.85 -3.69 -3.84
C ALA A 149 13.71 -2.88 -2.85
N LEU A 150 14.53 -1.96 -3.34
CA LEU A 150 15.50 -1.23 -2.51
C LEU A 150 15.11 0.22 -2.23
N GLU A 151 14.41 0.87 -3.16
CA GLU A 151 14.00 2.26 -3.00
C GLU A 151 12.56 2.47 -3.49
N PRO A 152 11.81 3.42 -2.88
CA PRO A 152 10.52 3.84 -3.42
C PRO A 152 10.69 4.34 -4.85
N ALA A 153 9.94 3.77 -5.79
CA ALA A 153 10.02 4.15 -7.20
C ALA A 153 9.53 5.60 -7.44
N LEU A 154 8.72 6.14 -6.52
CA LEU A 154 8.23 7.51 -6.49
C LEU A 154 8.23 8.00 -5.03
N GLY A 155 8.85 9.15 -4.76
CA GLY A 155 9.02 9.64 -3.38
C GLY A 155 9.22 11.15 -3.22
N SER A 156 8.93 11.95 -4.26
CA SER A 156 9.11 13.41 -4.20
C SER A 156 7.93 14.13 -3.56
N VAL A 157 8.15 15.37 -3.11
CA VAL A 157 7.09 16.26 -2.60
C VAL A 157 5.97 16.43 -3.62
N GLU A 158 6.32 16.62 -4.90
CA GLU A 158 5.34 16.79 -5.98
C GLU A 158 4.49 15.54 -6.21
N PHE A 159 5.08 14.36 -6.04
CA PHE A 159 4.34 13.09 -6.11
C PHE A 159 3.34 12.99 -4.97
N TYR A 160 3.76 13.22 -3.72
CA TYR A 160 2.86 13.17 -2.57
C TYR A 160 1.79 14.28 -2.61
N GLN A 161 2.13 15.47 -3.11
CA GLN A 161 1.15 16.53 -3.36
C GLN A 161 0.11 16.13 -4.42
N SER A 162 0.54 15.43 -5.48
CA SER A 162 -0.37 14.88 -6.50
C SER A 162 -1.28 13.79 -5.92
N CYS A 163 -0.77 12.97 -5.00
CA CYS A 163 -1.58 12.03 -4.23
C CYS A 163 -2.60 12.77 -3.35
N ALA A 164 -2.20 13.82 -2.63
CA ALA A 164 -3.09 14.65 -1.84
C ALA A 164 -4.20 15.31 -2.68
N ASN A 165 -3.90 15.69 -3.93
CA ASN A 165 -4.89 16.23 -4.87
C ASN A 165 -5.96 15.20 -5.26
N CYS A 166 -5.61 13.90 -5.31
CA CYS A 166 -6.55 12.81 -5.58
C CYS A 166 -7.57 12.57 -4.46
N LEU A 167 -7.17 12.85 -3.22
CA LEU A 167 -7.96 12.54 -2.03
C LEU A 167 -9.16 13.48 -1.84
N SER A 168 -10.27 12.94 -1.35
CA SER A 168 -11.40 13.70 -0.80
C SER A 168 -10.94 14.47 0.45
N GLU A 169 -11.75 15.41 0.95
CA GLU A 169 -11.37 16.29 2.08
C GLU A 169 -10.88 15.52 3.32
N ASN A 170 -11.53 14.39 3.63
CA ASN A 170 -11.17 13.51 4.75
C ASN A 170 -10.38 12.28 4.30
N GLY A 171 -9.78 12.34 3.11
CA GLY A 171 -9.05 11.23 2.53
C GLY A 171 -7.72 10.99 3.22
N MET A 172 -7.27 9.74 3.16
CA MET A 172 -6.04 9.27 3.79
C MET A 172 -5.17 8.52 2.80
N ILE A 173 -3.87 8.47 3.10
CA ILE A 173 -2.90 7.68 2.36
C ILE A 173 -2.14 6.77 3.32
N THR A 174 -1.92 5.52 2.94
CA THR A 174 -0.86 4.69 3.55
C THR A 174 0.28 4.51 2.57
N VAL A 175 1.51 4.59 3.06
CA VAL A 175 2.73 4.47 2.26
C VAL A 175 3.63 3.44 2.92
N ASN A 176 4.06 2.44 2.16
CA ASN A 176 5.13 1.54 2.59
C ASN A 176 6.48 2.22 2.32
N LEU A 177 7.30 2.39 3.36
CA LEU A 177 8.63 2.98 3.30
C LEU A 177 9.65 1.89 3.62
N PHE A 178 10.76 1.85 2.89
CA PHE A 178 11.88 0.95 3.18
C PHE A 178 13.03 1.75 3.79
N CYS A 179 13.54 1.32 4.93
CA CYS A 179 14.63 1.99 5.65
C CYS A 179 15.97 1.23 5.62
N ASP A 180 16.07 0.06 4.96
CA ASP A 180 17.26 -0.81 4.94
C ASP A 180 17.95 -1.03 6.31
N GLY A 181 17.19 -1.00 7.41
CA GLY A 181 17.71 -1.12 8.77
C GLY A 181 18.52 0.10 9.25
N ASP A 182 18.55 1.18 8.48
CA ASP A 182 19.15 2.46 8.83
C ASP A 182 18.10 3.58 8.68
N THR A 183 17.47 3.95 9.80
CA THR A 183 16.51 5.06 9.81
C THR A 183 17.17 6.43 9.59
N GLU A 184 18.51 6.52 9.59
CA GLU A 184 19.26 7.70 9.15
C GLU A 184 19.55 7.67 7.63
N ASN A 185 19.13 6.63 6.91
CA ASN A 185 19.20 6.58 5.46
C ASN A 185 18.43 7.77 4.86
N SER A 186 19.15 8.58 4.09
CA SER A 186 18.62 9.78 3.43
C SER A 186 17.33 9.52 2.64
N ALA A 187 17.18 8.36 1.98
CA ALA A 187 16.00 8.09 1.17
C ALA A 187 14.72 7.92 2.01
N TYR A 188 14.82 7.28 3.19
CA TYR A 188 13.71 7.13 4.13
C TYR A 188 13.32 8.50 4.72
N ALA A 189 14.31 9.25 5.21
CA ALA A 189 14.10 10.55 5.82
C ALA A 189 13.51 11.56 4.82
N ASP A 190 14.03 11.59 3.59
CA ASP A 190 13.56 12.47 2.52
C ASP A 190 12.11 12.13 2.11
N ASN A 191 11.76 10.84 2.03
CA ASN A 191 10.39 10.43 1.76
C ASN A 191 9.44 10.86 2.88
N LEU A 192 9.83 10.65 4.14
CA LEU A 192 8.99 11.03 5.27
C LEU A 192 8.77 12.56 5.31
N GLN A 193 9.83 13.34 5.08
CA GLN A 193 9.73 14.80 4.96
C GLN A 193 8.82 15.21 3.79
N ALA A 194 8.90 14.51 2.66
CA ALA A 194 8.06 14.79 1.51
C ALA A 194 6.58 14.49 1.77
N ILE A 195 6.27 13.43 2.53
CA ILE A 195 4.91 13.14 2.99
C ILE A 195 4.45 14.24 3.96
N GLN A 196 5.27 14.60 4.95
CA GLN A 196 4.95 15.66 5.91
C GLN A 196 4.71 17.03 5.25
N ALA A 197 5.40 17.32 4.15
CA ALA A 197 5.18 18.56 3.39
C ALA A 197 3.85 18.59 2.62
N ALA A 198 3.27 17.43 2.30
CA ALA A 198 2.07 17.31 1.47
C ALA A 198 0.77 17.07 2.25
N PHE A 199 0.85 16.76 3.54
CA PHE A 199 -0.28 16.31 4.37
C PHE A 199 -0.35 17.05 5.71
N ASP A 200 -1.58 17.26 6.20
CA ASP A 200 -1.85 17.99 7.44
C ASP A 200 -1.34 17.24 8.68
N ALA A 201 -1.36 15.91 8.65
CA ALA A 201 -0.84 15.06 9.72
C ALA A 201 -0.25 13.77 9.15
N VAL A 202 0.83 13.29 9.76
CA VAL A 202 1.53 12.05 9.39
C VAL A 202 1.90 11.31 10.66
N VAL A 203 1.63 10.00 10.68
CA VAL A 203 2.01 9.08 11.76
C VAL A 203 2.60 7.83 11.13
N TRP A 204 3.47 7.10 11.84
CA TRP A 204 3.99 5.82 11.37
C TRP A 204 4.12 4.83 12.52
N LEU A 205 4.08 3.55 12.19
CA LEU A 205 4.36 2.47 13.14
C LEU A 205 5.87 2.20 13.22
N PRO A 206 6.36 1.55 14.30
CA PRO A 206 7.72 1.04 14.34
C PRO A 206 8.02 0.10 13.16
N GLU A 207 9.30 0.00 12.82
CA GLU A 207 9.80 -0.91 11.78
C GLU A 207 9.33 -2.35 12.03
N VAL A 208 8.89 -3.00 10.95
CA VAL A 208 8.59 -4.43 10.92
C VAL A 208 9.31 -5.10 9.76
N HIS A 209 9.65 -6.37 9.95
CA HIS A 209 10.15 -7.33 8.94
C HIS A 209 10.96 -6.72 7.78
N ASP A 210 12.28 -6.91 7.82
CA ASP A 210 13.17 -6.52 6.73
C ASP A 210 13.02 -5.03 6.35
N ALA A 211 13.05 -4.14 7.35
CA ALA A 211 13.12 -2.70 7.15
C ALA A 211 11.89 -2.00 6.53
N ASN A 212 10.67 -2.52 6.74
CA ASN A 212 9.44 -1.84 6.32
C ASN A 212 8.87 -0.95 7.44
N VAL A 213 8.56 0.30 7.10
CA VAL A 213 7.85 1.26 7.95
C VAL A 213 6.60 1.71 7.21
N VAL A 214 5.43 1.52 7.81
CA VAL A 214 4.18 2.00 7.22
C VAL A 214 3.81 3.35 7.80
N ALA A 215 3.79 4.37 6.94
CA ALA A 215 3.27 5.69 7.25
C ALA A 215 1.78 5.78 6.89
N LEU A 216 1.01 6.49 7.71
CA LEU A 216 -0.35 6.93 7.46
C LEU A 216 -0.38 8.45 7.50
N ALA A 217 -0.84 9.06 6.42
CA ALA A 217 -1.00 10.50 6.35
C ALA A 217 -2.44 10.90 6.02
N PHE A 218 -2.83 12.07 6.51
CA PHE A 218 -4.19 12.56 6.45
C PHE A 218 -4.23 13.87 5.68
N LYS A 219 -5.15 13.98 4.71
CA LYS A 219 -5.37 15.26 4.02
C LYS A 219 -5.85 16.33 5.00
N ARG A 220 -6.61 15.93 6.01
CA ARG A 220 -7.06 16.75 7.12
C ARG A 220 -6.76 16.03 8.43
N ALA A 221 -6.06 16.69 9.34
CA ALA A 221 -5.69 16.09 10.62
C ALA A 221 -6.93 15.56 11.37
N PRO A 222 -6.91 14.30 11.85
CA PRO A 222 -8.03 13.70 12.57
C PRO A 222 -8.07 14.16 14.02
N ALA A 223 -9.24 14.10 14.64
CA ALA A 223 -9.34 14.10 16.10
C ALA A 223 -9.00 12.70 16.63
N ILE A 224 -8.04 12.62 17.56
CA ILE A 224 -7.61 11.35 18.14
C ILE A 224 -8.27 11.14 19.50
N ASP A 225 -8.99 10.02 19.62
CA ASP A 225 -9.43 9.46 20.90
C ASP A 225 -9.01 7.98 20.93
N PHE A 226 -7.99 7.68 21.73
CA PHE A 226 -7.46 6.32 21.83
C PHE A 226 -8.49 5.31 22.33
N SER A 227 -9.48 5.71 23.14
CA SER A 227 -10.54 4.79 23.57
C SER A 227 -11.37 4.32 22.38
N VAL A 228 -11.76 5.24 21.49
CA VAL A 228 -12.46 4.95 20.23
C VAL A 228 -11.58 4.14 19.28
N LEU A 229 -10.29 4.45 19.17
CA LEU A 229 -9.37 3.68 18.33
C LEU A 229 -9.24 2.22 18.82
N TYR A 230 -9.19 1.98 20.12
CA TYR A 230 -9.17 0.62 20.68
C TYR A 230 -10.48 -0.13 20.41
N GLU A 231 -11.64 0.51 20.53
CA GLU A 231 -12.93 -0.10 20.18
C GLU A 231 -12.95 -0.54 18.71
N ARG A 232 -12.58 0.36 17.79
CA ARG A 232 -12.47 0.06 16.36
C ARG A 232 -11.45 -1.06 16.09
N ALA A 233 -10.33 -1.06 16.79
CA ALA A 233 -9.30 -2.08 16.63
C ALA A 233 -9.78 -3.48 17.05
N VAL A 234 -10.60 -3.59 18.10
CA VAL A 234 -11.23 -4.85 18.51
C VAL A 234 -12.18 -5.36 17.42
N ASP A 235 -12.97 -4.48 16.82
CA ASP A 235 -13.88 -4.82 15.72
C ASP A 235 -13.11 -5.27 14.47
N ILE A 236 -12.04 -4.56 14.10
CA ILE A 236 -11.17 -4.93 12.99
C ILE A 236 -10.55 -6.30 13.23
N ARG A 237 -10.02 -6.57 14.43
CA ARG A 237 -9.46 -7.89 14.75
C ARG A 237 -10.50 -9.00 14.64
N SER A 238 -11.71 -8.76 15.14
CA SER A 238 -12.76 -9.78 15.20
C SER A 238 -13.32 -10.09 13.81
N ASN A 239 -13.63 -9.06 13.03
CA ASN A 239 -14.33 -9.17 11.75
C ASN A 239 -13.37 -9.33 10.56
N MET A 240 -12.22 -8.68 10.62
CA MET A 240 -11.28 -8.55 9.51
C MET A 240 -10.02 -9.40 9.69
N LYS A 241 -9.79 -9.95 10.89
CA LYS A 241 -8.65 -10.81 11.26
C LYS A 241 -7.29 -10.10 11.13
N LEU A 242 -7.28 -8.77 11.25
CA LEU A 242 -6.06 -7.97 11.25
C LEU A 242 -5.65 -7.61 12.69
N PRO A 243 -4.35 -7.50 13.00
CA PRO A 243 -3.85 -7.26 14.36
C PRO A 243 -3.97 -5.78 14.80
N ALA A 244 -5.11 -5.14 14.52
CA ALA A 244 -5.30 -3.70 14.73
C ALA A 244 -5.01 -3.16 16.14
N PRO A 245 -5.21 -3.92 17.25
CA PRO A 245 -4.83 -3.42 18.58
C PRO A 245 -3.33 -3.13 18.70
N VAL A 246 -2.48 -3.85 17.96
CA VAL A 246 -1.03 -3.60 17.93
C VAL A 246 -0.74 -2.25 17.29
N TRP A 247 -1.47 -1.87 16.24
CA TRP A 247 -1.32 -0.58 15.59
C TRP A 247 -1.67 0.58 16.52
N VAL A 248 -2.77 0.45 17.29
CA VAL A 248 -3.16 1.49 18.27
C VAL A 248 -2.11 1.64 19.36
N ASN A 249 -1.51 0.55 19.84
CA ASN A 249 -0.40 0.60 20.78
C ASN A 249 0.80 1.35 20.18
N GLY A 250 1.20 0.99 18.96
CA GLY A 250 2.32 1.64 18.26
C GLY A 250 2.08 3.14 18.06
N LEU A 251 0.86 3.54 17.65
CA LEU A 251 0.49 4.96 17.53
C LEU A 251 0.56 5.69 18.87
N LYS A 252 0.11 5.04 19.96
CA LYS A 252 0.13 5.63 21.30
C LYS A 252 1.55 5.83 21.83
N GLU A 253 2.40 4.84 21.63
CA GLU A 253 3.81 4.90 22.00
C GLU A 253 4.55 5.97 21.19
N TRP A 254 4.31 6.03 19.87
CA TRP A 254 4.86 7.06 18.99
C TRP A 254 4.47 8.47 19.44
N MET A 255 3.18 8.73 19.70
CA MET A 255 2.72 10.04 20.17
C MET A 255 3.25 10.41 21.56
N GLY A 256 3.40 9.44 22.46
CA GLY A 256 3.92 9.67 23.81
C GLY A 256 5.44 9.86 23.88
N ALA A 257 6.17 9.51 22.82
CA ALA A 257 7.61 9.75 22.71
C ALA A 257 7.96 11.16 22.18
N GLU A 258 6.97 11.89 21.64
CA GLU A 258 7.12 13.27 21.14
C GLU A 258 6.77 14.35 22.20
N GLU A 259 6.31 13.96 23.39
CA GLU A 259 6.08 14.85 24.57
C GLU A 259 7.29 14.91 25.53
#